data_AF-A0A6A2Y4Z9-F1
#
_entry.id   AF-A0A6A2Y4Z9-F1
#
_cell.length_a   1.000
_cell.length_b   1.000
_cell.length_c   1.000
_cell.angle_alpha   90.00
_cell.angle_beta   90.00
_cell.angle_gamma   90.00
#
_symmetry.space_group_name_H-M   'P 1'
#
loop_
_entity.id
_entity.type
_entity.pdbx_description
1 polymer ?
#
loop_
_entity_poly.entity_id
_entity_poly.type
_entity_poly.pdbx_seq_one_letter_code
_entity_poly.pdbx_strand_id
1 'polypeptide(L)'
;MSSSSKLLIKGGTLVNAHNQEVADVYVEDGIILAVGPNIKVDEDVTLLDATGKYVMPGGIDPHTHLAMGFMGTETIDDFFSGQASALAGGTTMHIDFVIPVNGSLVAGINSFKFFMAFKGSLMISDELLLQGFKRCKSLGALPMVHAENGGAVFEGQSRMIDLGITGSEGHALSRPPVLEGEATARAIHLEKFVNTPLYVVHAMSIDARVVRNGGKGKEIFLIENSYWKEKTTCSNRLWITVLLGQKVVGEPVVSGLVLNNSGLWDPRLRHCSKVCQESSYQGSRT
;
A
#
# COMPACT_ATOMS: atom_id res chain seq x y z
N MET A 1 19.52 22.44 -25.81
CA MET A 1 20.10 21.13 -25.44
C MET A 1 19.84 20.94 -23.96
N SER A 2 19.16 19.87 -23.56
CA SER A 2 19.04 19.53 -22.14
C SER A 2 20.45 19.24 -21.63
N SER A 3 20.89 19.92 -20.59
CA SER A 3 22.10 19.53 -19.86
C SER A 3 21.92 18.08 -19.39
N SER A 4 22.91 17.22 -19.64
CA SER A 4 22.91 15.87 -19.07
C SER A 4 22.97 15.96 -17.55
N SER A 5 22.17 15.16 -16.86
CA SER A 5 22.14 15.12 -15.39
C SER A 5 23.03 14.00 -14.90
N LYS A 6 24.19 14.34 -14.34
CA LYS A 6 25.17 13.39 -13.79
C LYS A 6 25.26 13.51 -12.28
N LEU A 7 25.14 12.39 -11.57
CA LEU A 7 25.14 12.31 -10.12
C LEU A 7 25.97 11.12 -9.63
N LEU A 8 26.88 11.36 -8.68
CA LEU A 8 27.57 10.31 -7.92
C LEU A 8 27.11 10.34 -6.47
N ILE A 9 26.50 9.26 -6.01
CA ILE A 9 26.25 9.00 -4.59
C ILE A 9 27.48 8.28 -4.04
N LYS A 10 28.17 8.84 -3.05
CA LYS A 10 29.47 8.34 -2.60
C LYS A 10 29.46 7.86 -1.15
N GLY A 11 30.11 6.74 -0.87
CA GLY A 11 30.41 6.26 0.48
C GLY A 11 29.22 5.70 1.27
N GLY A 12 28.08 5.46 0.61
CA GLY A 12 26.87 4.96 1.26
C GLY A 12 26.90 3.45 1.50
N THR A 13 26.09 3.01 2.47
CA THR A 13 25.72 1.60 2.58
C THR A 13 24.56 1.34 1.64
N LEU A 14 24.84 0.73 0.50
CA LEU A 14 23.82 0.28 -0.44
C LEU A 14 23.06 -0.89 0.17
N VAL A 15 21.73 -0.77 0.19
CA VAL A 15 20.84 -1.81 0.68
C VAL A 15 19.88 -2.17 -0.43
N ASN A 16 19.95 -3.42 -0.85
CA ASN A 16 18.90 -4.01 -1.68
C ASN A 16 18.20 -5.11 -0.89
N ALA A 17 17.26 -5.76 -1.55
CA ALA A 17 16.49 -6.86 -1.01
C ALA A 17 17.29 -8.09 -0.54
N HIS A 18 18.53 -8.27 -1.02
CA HIS A 18 19.32 -9.49 -0.85
C HIS A 18 20.54 -9.30 0.04
N ASN A 19 21.19 -8.13 -0.03
CA ASN A 19 22.41 -7.84 0.67
C ASN A 19 22.57 -6.35 1.00
N GLN A 20 23.60 -6.06 1.77
CA GLN A 20 24.08 -4.72 2.02
C GLN A 20 25.60 -4.66 1.77
N GLU A 21 26.06 -3.58 1.16
CA GLU A 21 27.48 -3.35 0.91
C GLU A 21 27.81 -1.85 0.89
N VAL A 22 29.06 -1.50 1.18
CA VAL A 22 29.53 -0.11 1.02
C VAL A 22 29.95 0.08 -0.43
N ALA A 23 29.28 0.97 -1.14
CA ALA A 23 29.53 1.25 -2.55
C ALA A 23 29.10 2.66 -2.95
N ASP A 24 29.67 3.14 -4.05
CA ASP A 24 29.24 4.35 -4.74
C ASP A 24 28.22 3.98 -5.83
N VAL A 25 27.34 4.93 -6.20
CA VAL A 25 26.35 4.78 -7.27
C VAL A 25 26.46 5.96 -8.23
N TYR A 26 26.76 5.66 -9.49
CA TYR A 26 26.78 6.64 -10.56
C TYR A 26 25.47 6.60 -11.37
N VAL A 27 24.85 7.76 -11.51
CA VAL A 27 23.59 7.97 -12.23
C VAL A 27 23.80 9.01 -13.31
N GLU A 28 23.35 8.71 -14.53
CA GLU A 28 23.35 9.64 -15.66
C GLU A 28 21.98 9.58 -16.34
N ASP A 29 21.38 10.75 -16.56
CA ASP A 29 20.09 10.91 -17.24
C ASP A 29 18.97 10.00 -16.70
N GLY A 30 18.94 9.85 -15.37
CA GLY A 30 17.95 9.06 -14.63
C GLY A 30 18.25 7.55 -14.56
N ILE A 31 19.35 7.09 -15.16
CA ILE A 31 19.73 5.67 -15.19
C ILE A 31 20.95 5.43 -14.31
N ILE A 32 20.92 4.37 -13.50
CA ILE A 32 22.10 3.91 -12.77
C ILE A 32 23.05 3.24 -13.76
N LEU A 33 24.22 3.83 -13.99
CA LEU A 33 25.21 3.31 -14.95
C LEU A 33 26.32 2.48 -14.29
N ALA A 34 26.64 2.75 -13.02
CA ALA A 34 27.64 1.98 -12.29
C ALA A 34 27.34 1.92 -10.79
N VAL A 35 27.69 0.79 -10.19
CA VAL A 35 27.69 0.56 -8.74
C VAL A 35 29.02 -0.12 -8.38
N GLY A 36 29.72 0.41 -7.39
CA GLY A 36 30.98 -0.17 -6.95
C GLY A 36 31.80 0.75 -6.06
N PRO A 37 32.90 0.27 -5.48
CA PRO A 37 33.73 1.07 -4.61
C PRO A 37 34.58 2.07 -5.39
N ASN A 38 34.74 3.28 -4.84
CA ASN A 38 35.68 4.30 -5.32
C ASN A 38 35.50 4.67 -6.80
N ILE A 39 34.26 4.91 -7.24
CA ILE A 39 33.98 5.34 -8.61
C ILE A 39 34.65 6.70 -8.85
N LYS A 40 35.37 6.80 -9.98
CA LYS A 40 35.99 8.03 -10.46
C LYS A 40 35.07 8.68 -11.49
N VAL A 41 34.85 9.98 -11.35
CA VAL A 41 34.00 10.78 -12.23
C VAL A 41 34.71 12.08 -12.58
N ASP A 42 34.30 12.70 -13.68
CA ASP A 42 34.80 14.01 -14.13
C ASP A 42 34.26 15.16 -13.25
N GLU A 43 34.78 16.38 -13.44
CA GLU A 43 34.41 17.56 -12.65
C GLU A 43 32.97 18.03 -12.83
N ASP A 44 32.27 17.60 -13.90
CA ASP A 44 30.91 18.00 -14.23
C ASP A 44 29.82 17.15 -13.54
N VAL A 45 30.20 16.30 -12.58
CA VAL A 45 29.29 15.40 -11.86
C VAL A 45 28.89 15.96 -10.50
N THR A 46 27.58 16.02 -10.25
CA THR A 46 27.07 16.38 -8.91
C THR A 46 27.42 15.29 -7.92
N LEU A 47 28.08 15.63 -6.81
CA LEU A 47 28.45 14.67 -5.77
C LEU A 47 27.48 14.75 -4.58
N LEU A 48 26.98 13.60 -4.15
CA LEU A 48 26.16 13.44 -2.96
C LEU A 48 26.88 12.50 -1.99
N ASP A 49 27.33 13.06 -0.86
CA ASP A 49 27.96 12.28 0.20
C ASP A 49 26.89 11.52 1.00
N ALA A 50 26.95 10.18 0.92
CA ALA A 50 26.08 9.28 1.64
C ALA A 50 26.81 8.55 2.77
N THR A 51 27.99 9.03 3.21
CA THR A 51 28.76 8.43 4.30
C THR A 51 27.90 8.30 5.56
N GLY A 52 27.83 7.07 6.10
CA GLY A 52 26.99 6.76 7.26
C GLY A 52 25.47 6.78 7.00
N LYS A 53 25.05 6.82 5.73
CA LYS A 53 23.66 6.72 5.30
C LYS A 53 23.40 5.41 4.55
N TYR A 54 22.14 5.01 4.52
CA TYR A 54 21.66 3.94 3.65
C TYR A 54 21.23 4.52 2.31
N VAL A 55 21.61 3.83 1.23
CA VAL A 55 21.16 4.14 -0.12
C VAL A 55 20.27 2.99 -0.57
N MET A 56 18.97 3.26 -0.71
CA MET A 56 17.94 2.27 -0.98
C MET A 56 17.19 2.62 -2.27
N PRO A 57 16.59 1.63 -2.96
CA PRO A 57 15.54 1.91 -3.93
C PRO A 57 14.42 2.72 -3.27
N GLY A 58 13.91 3.71 -3.97
CA GLY A 58 12.74 4.45 -3.51
C GLY A 58 11.52 3.55 -3.38
N GLY A 59 10.64 3.91 -2.46
CA GLY A 59 9.41 3.17 -2.20
C GLY A 59 8.54 3.11 -3.45
N ILE A 60 7.85 1.98 -3.61
CA ILE A 60 6.74 1.83 -4.54
C ILE A 60 5.50 1.66 -3.66
N ASP A 61 4.57 2.59 -3.73
CA ASP A 61 3.27 2.50 -3.09
C ASP A 61 2.25 1.95 -4.10
N PRO A 62 1.89 0.66 -4.03
CA PRO A 62 0.99 0.04 -4.99
C PRO A 62 -0.49 0.35 -4.72
N HIS A 63 -0.81 1.21 -3.75
CA HIS A 63 -2.19 1.45 -3.35
C HIS A 63 -2.49 2.90 -2.94
N THR A 64 -2.55 3.79 -3.94
CA THR A 64 -3.00 5.17 -3.74
C THR A 64 -4.39 5.42 -4.32
N HIS A 65 -5.03 6.49 -3.85
CA HIS A 65 -6.27 7.05 -4.40
C HIS A 65 -6.12 8.58 -4.47
N LEU A 66 -5.50 9.08 -5.53
CA LEU A 66 -5.23 10.50 -5.74
C LEU A 66 -6.29 11.13 -6.65
N ALA A 67 -6.77 12.33 -6.29
CA ALA A 67 -7.89 12.99 -6.97
C ALA A 67 -9.11 12.06 -7.23
N MET A 68 -9.41 11.19 -6.27
CA MET A 68 -10.45 10.17 -6.41
C MET A 68 -11.80 10.72 -5.95
N GLY A 69 -12.76 10.80 -6.87
CA GLY A 69 -14.17 11.03 -6.53
C GLY A 69 -14.76 9.82 -5.81
N PHE A 70 -15.09 9.96 -4.51
CA PHE A 70 -15.62 8.88 -3.68
C PHE A 70 -16.63 9.40 -2.64
N MET A 71 -17.75 8.68 -2.47
CA MET A 71 -18.81 9.00 -1.49
C MET A 71 -19.27 10.47 -1.48
N GLY A 72 -19.38 11.10 -2.65
CA GLY A 72 -19.91 12.46 -2.81
C GLY A 72 -18.90 13.59 -2.58
N THR A 73 -17.61 13.27 -2.44
CA THR A 73 -16.49 14.23 -2.39
C THR A 73 -15.31 13.72 -3.21
N GLU A 74 -14.25 14.50 -3.30
CA GLU A 74 -12.94 14.08 -3.82
C GLU A 74 -11.91 13.99 -2.69
N THR A 75 -10.90 13.14 -2.85
CA THR A 75 -9.73 13.11 -1.96
C THR A 75 -8.97 14.43 -2.04
N ILE A 76 -8.44 14.90 -0.90
CA ILE A 76 -7.74 16.19 -0.85
C ILE A 76 -6.38 16.18 -1.54
N ASP A 77 -5.70 15.03 -1.51
CA ASP A 77 -4.45 14.86 -2.25
C ASP A 77 -4.75 14.57 -3.73
N ASP A 78 -4.18 15.41 -4.58
CA ASP A 78 -4.19 15.24 -6.03
C ASP A 78 -2.89 14.55 -6.50
N PHE A 79 -2.72 14.40 -7.82
CA PHE A 79 -1.51 13.80 -8.36
C PHE A 79 -0.23 14.59 -8.05
N PHE A 80 -0.30 15.90 -7.85
CA PHE A 80 0.86 16.72 -7.53
C PHE A 80 1.19 16.64 -6.03
N SER A 81 0.22 16.92 -5.16
CA SER A 81 0.43 16.91 -3.70
C SER A 81 0.71 15.50 -3.19
N GLY A 82 0.05 14.48 -3.76
CA GLY A 82 0.31 13.07 -3.46
C GLY A 82 1.72 12.65 -3.85
N GLN A 83 2.20 13.03 -5.03
CA GLN A 83 3.58 12.75 -5.45
C GLN A 83 4.61 13.50 -4.61
N ALA A 84 4.35 14.76 -4.27
CA ALA A 84 5.23 15.55 -3.42
C ALA A 84 5.36 14.91 -2.02
N SER A 85 4.23 14.48 -1.46
CA SER A 85 4.19 13.80 -0.15
C SER A 85 4.90 12.45 -0.19
N ALA A 86 4.67 11.66 -1.25
CA ALA A 86 5.37 10.40 -1.47
C ALA A 86 6.89 10.62 -1.53
N LEU A 87 7.34 11.59 -2.34
CA LEU A 87 8.76 11.91 -2.52
C LEU A 87 9.42 12.35 -1.22
N ALA A 88 8.75 13.20 -0.44
CA ALA A 88 9.22 13.65 0.87
C ALA A 88 9.36 12.48 1.88
N GLY A 89 8.52 11.44 1.74
CA GLY A 89 8.60 10.20 2.51
C GLY A 89 9.56 9.13 1.96
N GLY A 90 10.22 9.40 0.83
CA GLY A 90 11.12 8.44 0.15
C GLY A 90 10.42 7.45 -0.79
N THR A 91 9.12 7.60 -1.04
CA THR A 91 8.34 6.85 -2.04
C THR A 91 8.35 7.58 -3.37
N THR A 92 8.59 6.87 -4.45
CA THR A 92 8.88 7.49 -5.76
C THR A 92 8.14 6.91 -6.93
N MET A 93 7.30 5.92 -6.67
CA MET A 93 6.32 5.44 -7.61
C MET A 93 5.06 5.16 -6.81
N HIS A 94 3.92 5.59 -7.35
CA HIS A 94 2.62 5.14 -6.89
C HIS A 94 1.92 4.35 -8.00
N ILE A 95 0.99 3.48 -7.61
CA ILE A 95 0.05 2.81 -8.51
C ILE A 95 -1.35 3.17 -8.00
N ASP A 96 -2.07 3.92 -8.82
CA ASP A 96 -3.40 4.43 -8.50
C ASP A 96 -4.51 3.56 -9.13
N PHE A 97 -5.73 3.66 -8.60
CA PHE A 97 -6.87 2.85 -9.04
C PHE A 97 -7.80 3.64 -9.95
N VAL A 98 -7.87 3.22 -11.21
CA VAL A 98 -8.86 3.76 -12.16
C VAL A 98 -10.23 3.15 -11.89
N ILE A 99 -11.22 3.98 -11.60
CA ILE A 99 -12.65 3.62 -11.65
C ILE A 99 -13.19 4.08 -13.02
N PRO A 100 -13.37 3.18 -13.99
CA PRO A 100 -13.78 3.59 -15.34
C PRO A 100 -15.22 4.10 -15.35
N VAL A 101 -15.42 5.32 -15.86
CA VAL A 101 -16.72 5.83 -16.29
C VAL A 101 -16.82 5.59 -17.80
N ASN A 102 -17.72 4.69 -18.22
CA ASN A 102 -17.97 4.38 -19.65
C ASN A 102 -16.83 3.67 -20.44
N GLY A 103 -16.03 2.83 -19.78
CA GLY A 103 -15.71 1.48 -20.29
C GLY A 103 -14.80 1.29 -21.50
N SER A 104 -13.63 1.94 -21.58
CA SER A 104 -12.54 1.44 -22.45
C SER A 104 -11.24 1.29 -21.65
N LEU A 105 -10.79 0.05 -21.50
CA LEU A 105 -9.51 -0.30 -20.89
C LEU A 105 -8.49 -0.46 -22.02
N VAL A 106 -7.74 0.60 -22.33
CA VAL A 106 -6.69 0.56 -23.36
C VAL A 106 -5.38 0.03 -22.74
N ALA A 107 -4.55 -0.58 -23.58
CA ALA A 107 -3.39 -1.40 -23.22
C ALA A 107 -2.42 -0.77 -22.19
N GLY A 108 -1.87 -1.60 -21.31
CA GLY A 108 -0.91 -1.23 -20.26
C GLY A 108 -1.31 -1.65 -18.85
N ILE A 109 -2.58 -2.04 -18.66
CA ILE A 109 -3.13 -2.51 -17.38
C ILE A 109 -3.03 -4.04 -17.31
N ASN A 110 -2.33 -4.54 -16.30
CA ASN A 110 -2.19 -5.97 -16.04
C ASN A 110 -2.74 -6.39 -14.67
N SER A 111 -3.52 -5.53 -14.01
CA SER A 111 -4.15 -5.83 -12.72
C SER A 111 -5.56 -5.25 -12.64
N PHE A 112 -6.49 -5.98 -12.02
CA PHE A 112 -7.92 -5.62 -11.98
C PHE A 112 -8.49 -5.76 -10.57
N LYS A 113 -9.13 -4.72 -10.05
CA LYS A 113 -9.68 -4.67 -8.69
C LYS A 113 -11.16 -5.05 -8.66
N PHE A 114 -11.50 -5.95 -7.75
CA PHE A 114 -12.86 -6.39 -7.46
C PHE A 114 -13.23 -6.06 -6.01
N PHE A 115 -14.51 -5.77 -5.76
CA PHE A 115 -15.01 -5.42 -4.44
C PHE A 115 -16.03 -6.45 -3.94
N MET A 116 -15.76 -7.01 -2.76
CA MET A 116 -16.67 -7.92 -2.05
C MET A 116 -17.54 -7.18 -1.01
N ALA A 117 -17.26 -5.89 -0.81
CA ALA A 117 -17.96 -4.95 0.06
C ALA A 117 -18.63 -3.83 -0.74
N PHE A 118 -19.16 -2.82 -0.05
CA PHE A 118 -19.92 -1.71 -0.65
C PHE A 118 -21.23 -2.17 -1.33
N LYS A 119 -22.06 -2.90 -0.57
CA LYS A 119 -23.36 -3.41 -1.03
C LYS A 119 -24.22 -2.28 -1.61
N GLY A 120 -24.78 -2.51 -2.80
CA GLY A 120 -25.59 -1.52 -3.52
C GLY A 120 -24.79 -0.52 -4.36
N SER A 121 -23.46 -0.62 -4.38
CA SER A 121 -22.58 0.21 -5.21
C SER A 121 -21.55 -0.65 -5.95
N LEU A 122 -20.37 -0.88 -5.37
CA LEU A 122 -19.25 -1.57 -6.03
C LEU A 122 -19.25 -3.08 -5.85
N MET A 123 -20.02 -3.60 -4.88
CA MET A 123 -20.04 -5.03 -4.54
C MET A 123 -20.43 -5.89 -5.73
N ILE A 124 -19.62 -6.91 -6.02
CA ILE A 124 -19.95 -7.94 -7.01
C ILE A 124 -20.33 -9.27 -6.35
N SER A 125 -21.10 -10.09 -7.06
CA SER A 125 -21.42 -11.46 -6.64
C SER A 125 -20.23 -12.41 -6.86
N ASP A 126 -20.25 -13.56 -6.19
CA ASP A 126 -19.26 -14.62 -6.40
C ASP A 126 -19.22 -15.10 -7.86
N GLU A 127 -20.37 -15.10 -8.55
CA GLU A 127 -20.46 -15.46 -9.96
C GLU A 127 -19.67 -14.47 -10.84
N LEU A 128 -19.84 -13.17 -10.63
CA LEU A 128 -19.08 -12.14 -11.33
C LEU A 128 -17.60 -12.17 -10.95
N LEU A 129 -17.28 -12.45 -9.68
CA LEU A 129 -15.90 -12.59 -9.22
C LEU A 129 -15.19 -13.75 -9.91
N LEU A 130 -15.85 -14.91 -10.04
CA LEU A 130 -15.35 -16.06 -10.79
C LEU A 130 -15.13 -15.76 -12.27
N GLN A 131 -16.08 -15.05 -12.91
CA GLN A 131 -15.93 -14.61 -14.30
C GLN A 131 -14.74 -13.65 -14.45
N GLY A 132 -14.58 -12.71 -13.52
CA GLY A 132 -13.45 -11.80 -13.44
C GLY A 132 -12.11 -12.52 -13.31
N PHE A 133 -12.02 -13.51 -12.42
CA PHE A 133 -10.82 -14.33 -12.24
C PHE A 133 -10.47 -15.13 -13.50
N LYS A 134 -11.44 -15.77 -14.14
CA LYS A 134 -11.24 -16.48 -15.41
C LYS A 134 -10.74 -15.53 -16.50
N ARG A 135 -11.28 -14.31 -16.55
CA ARG A 135 -10.85 -13.29 -17.51
C ARG A 135 -9.41 -12.83 -17.24
N CYS A 136 -9.08 -12.53 -15.98
CA CYS A 136 -7.72 -12.15 -15.57
C CYS A 136 -6.72 -13.24 -15.97
N LYS A 137 -7.02 -14.51 -15.69
CA LYS A 137 -6.20 -15.65 -16.11
C LYS A 137 -6.00 -15.69 -17.62
N SER A 138 -7.06 -15.53 -18.41
CA SER A 138 -6.97 -15.56 -19.89
C SER A 138 -6.11 -14.42 -20.45
N LEU A 139 -5.97 -13.32 -19.71
CA LEU A 139 -5.22 -12.14 -20.09
C LEU A 139 -3.79 -12.11 -19.50
N GLY A 140 -3.45 -13.04 -18.59
CA GLY A 140 -2.23 -12.94 -17.79
C GLY A 140 -2.22 -11.76 -16.83
N ALA A 141 -3.40 -11.29 -16.41
CA ALA A 141 -3.57 -10.18 -15.47
C ALA A 141 -3.75 -10.67 -14.02
N LEU A 142 -3.40 -9.82 -13.06
CA LEU A 142 -3.50 -10.05 -11.63
C LEU A 142 -4.85 -9.55 -11.08
N PRO A 143 -5.77 -10.44 -10.65
CA PRO A 143 -6.94 -10.02 -9.91
C PRO A 143 -6.55 -9.54 -8.51
N MET A 144 -7.13 -8.41 -8.11
CA MET A 144 -7.02 -7.81 -6.78
C MET A 144 -8.39 -7.77 -6.11
N VAL A 145 -8.48 -8.03 -4.81
CA VAL A 145 -9.77 -8.03 -4.10
C VAL A 145 -9.75 -7.15 -2.85
N HIS A 146 -10.75 -6.28 -2.72
CA HIS A 146 -11.14 -5.71 -1.42
C HIS A 146 -12.07 -6.73 -0.74
N ALA A 147 -11.57 -7.39 0.29
CA ALA A 147 -12.15 -8.60 0.86
C ALA A 147 -12.78 -8.36 2.24
N GLU A 148 -13.98 -7.78 2.27
CA GLU A 148 -14.87 -7.82 3.44
C GLU A 148 -16.23 -8.43 3.03
N ASN A 149 -16.94 -9.08 3.96
CA ASN A 149 -18.29 -9.57 3.68
C ASN A 149 -19.29 -8.41 3.60
N GLY A 150 -19.56 -7.91 2.39
CA GLY A 150 -20.44 -6.75 2.19
C GLY A 150 -21.88 -6.92 2.69
N GLY A 151 -22.39 -8.16 2.74
CA GLY A 151 -23.71 -8.45 3.29
C GLY A 151 -23.76 -8.22 4.80
N ALA A 152 -22.79 -8.78 5.51
CA ALA A 152 -22.66 -8.64 6.97
C ALA A 152 -22.24 -7.24 7.39
N VAL A 153 -21.34 -6.58 6.65
CA VAL A 153 -20.97 -5.17 6.90
C VAL A 153 -22.21 -4.27 6.81
N PHE A 154 -23.05 -4.46 5.79
CA PHE A 154 -24.27 -3.67 5.63
C PHE A 154 -25.25 -3.85 6.81
N GLU A 155 -25.46 -5.10 7.25
CA GLU A 155 -26.27 -5.37 8.45
C GLU A 155 -25.67 -4.74 9.70
N GLY A 156 -24.36 -4.90 9.91
CA GLY A 156 -23.65 -4.31 11.04
C GLY A 156 -23.75 -2.78 11.07
N GLN A 157 -23.73 -2.12 9.91
CA GLN A 157 -23.91 -0.67 9.80
C GLN A 157 -25.32 -0.24 10.23
N SER A 158 -26.36 -0.92 9.72
CA SER A 158 -27.75 -0.67 10.15
C SER A 158 -27.90 -0.87 11.66
N ARG A 159 -27.32 -1.96 12.19
CA ARG A 159 -27.36 -2.25 13.63
C ARG A 159 -26.69 -1.18 14.48
N MET A 160 -25.53 -0.65 14.08
CA MET A 160 -24.87 0.43 14.83
C MET A 160 -25.75 1.69 14.87
N ILE A 161 -26.37 2.05 13.75
CA ILE A 161 -27.29 3.18 13.65
C ILE A 161 -28.52 2.97 14.53
N ASP A 162 -29.14 1.79 14.50
CA ASP A 162 -30.31 1.44 15.31
C ASP A 162 -30.02 1.50 16.82
N LEU A 163 -28.77 1.18 17.21
CA LEU A 163 -28.28 1.32 18.58
C LEU A 163 -27.92 2.77 18.97
N GLY A 164 -28.09 3.72 18.07
CA GLY A 164 -27.73 5.14 18.27
C GLY A 164 -26.22 5.41 18.20
N ILE A 165 -25.41 4.46 17.75
CA ILE A 165 -23.96 4.57 17.60
C ILE A 165 -23.66 5.20 16.24
N THR A 166 -23.62 6.53 16.21
CA THR A 166 -23.42 7.35 15.00
C THR A 166 -22.05 8.01 14.92
N GLY A 167 -21.20 7.81 15.94
CA GLY A 167 -19.81 8.25 15.93
C GLY A 167 -18.90 7.37 15.05
N SER A 168 -17.64 7.76 14.93
CA SER A 168 -16.65 7.05 14.11
C SER A 168 -16.39 5.62 14.59
N GLU A 169 -16.59 5.34 15.87
CA GLU A 169 -16.52 4.00 16.45
C GLU A 169 -17.52 3.03 15.84
N GLY A 170 -18.71 3.52 15.43
CA GLY A 170 -19.70 2.71 14.74
C GLY A 170 -19.16 2.11 13.44
N HIS A 171 -18.22 2.80 12.77
CA HIS A 171 -17.59 2.28 11.57
C HIS A 171 -16.82 0.99 11.85
N ALA A 172 -15.90 1.00 12.82
CA ALA A 172 -15.11 -0.18 13.18
C ALA A 172 -15.99 -1.29 13.78
N LEU A 173 -16.96 -0.93 14.64
CA LEU A 173 -17.86 -1.89 15.28
C LEU A 173 -18.79 -2.59 14.27
N SER A 174 -19.16 -1.92 13.18
CA SER A 174 -20.01 -2.50 12.12
C SER A 174 -19.31 -3.58 11.28
N ARG A 175 -17.97 -3.69 11.36
CA ARG A 175 -17.16 -4.55 10.50
C ARG A 175 -16.05 -5.29 11.27
N PRO A 176 -16.41 -6.22 12.16
CA PRO A 176 -15.41 -6.94 12.93
C PRO A 176 -14.46 -7.75 12.02
N PRO A 177 -13.19 -7.96 12.43
CA PRO A 177 -12.15 -8.68 11.66
C PRO A 177 -12.56 -10.00 11.00
N VAL A 178 -13.47 -10.75 11.63
CA VAL A 178 -13.99 -12.01 11.10
C VAL A 178 -14.66 -11.85 9.72
N LEU A 179 -15.22 -10.69 9.41
CA LEU A 179 -15.85 -10.42 8.10
C LEU A 179 -14.81 -10.26 6.98
N GLU A 180 -13.63 -9.74 7.31
CA GLU A 180 -12.48 -9.67 6.40
C GLU A 180 -11.88 -11.07 6.18
N GLY A 181 -11.74 -11.84 7.27
CA GLY A 181 -11.26 -13.22 7.23
C GLY A 181 -12.14 -14.14 6.36
N GLU A 182 -13.47 -14.06 6.51
CA GLU A 182 -14.42 -14.82 5.69
C GLU A 182 -14.28 -14.51 4.21
N ALA A 183 -14.34 -13.23 3.84
CA ALA A 183 -14.28 -12.81 2.45
C ALA A 183 -12.91 -13.14 1.81
N THR A 184 -11.83 -13.00 2.59
CA THR A 184 -10.48 -13.41 2.17
C THR A 184 -10.42 -14.91 1.88
N ALA A 185 -10.96 -15.75 2.78
CA ALA A 185 -11.03 -17.20 2.57
C ALA A 185 -11.88 -17.57 1.35
N ARG A 186 -13.03 -16.91 1.17
CA ARG A 186 -13.88 -17.13 0.00
C ARG A 186 -13.16 -16.77 -1.30
N ALA A 187 -12.53 -15.59 -1.38
CA ALA A 187 -11.75 -15.20 -2.56
C ALA A 187 -10.63 -16.21 -2.88
N ILE A 188 -9.91 -16.70 -1.86
CA ILE A 188 -8.84 -17.70 -2.03
C ILE A 188 -9.40 -19.05 -2.53
N HIS A 189 -10.57 -19.49 -2.08
CA HIS A 189 -11.17 -20.72 -2.59
C HIS A 189 -11.58 -20.59 -4.06
N LEU A 190 -12.13 -19.43 -4.45
CA LEU A 190 -12.51 -19.15 -5.84
C LEU A 190 -11.27 -19.02 -6.73
N GLU A 191 -10.21 -18.38 -6.23
CA GLU A 191 -8.91 -18.33 -6.90
C GLU A 191 -8.40 -19.74 -7.21
N LYS A 192 -8.29 -20.60 -6.20
CA LYS A 192 -7.79 -21.98 -6.35
C LYS A 192 -8.58 -22.78 -7.38
N PHE A 193 -9.90 -22.59 -7.41
CA PHE A 193 -10.77 -23.22 -8.40
C PHE A 193 -10.44 -22.78 -9.83
N VAL A 194 -10.15 -21.50 -10.03
CA VAL A 194 -9.77 -20.94 -11.34
C VAL A 194 -8.30 -21.19 -11.68
N ASN A 195 -7.45 -21.35 -10.65
CA ASN A 195 -5.99 -21.44 -10.72
C ASN A 195 -5.38 -20.18 -11.39
N THR A 196 -5.44 -19.05 -10.69
CA THR A 196 -4.95 -17.73 -11.13
C THR A 196 -4.21 -17.08 -9.95
N PRO A 197 -3.20 -16.22 -10.11
CA PRO A 197 -2.68 -15.48 -8.96
C PRO A 197 -3.77 -14.60 -8.34
N LEU A 198 -3.67 -14.26 -7.05
CA LEU A 198 -4.58 -13.35 -6.36
C LEU A 198 -3.83 -12.40 -5.44
N TYR A 199 -4.25 -11.14 -5.45
CA TYR A 199 -3.76 -10.10 -4.57
C TYR A 199 -4.88 -9.61 -3.63
N VAL A 200 -4.76 -9.86 -2.34
CA VAL A 200 -5.71 -9.27 -1.36
C VAL A 200 -5.10 -7.96 -0.90
N VAL A 201 -5.73 -6.86 -1.28
CA VAL A 201 -5.29 -5.52 -0.87
C VAL A 201 -5.62 -5.28 0.61
N HIS A 202 -4.90 -4.35 1.24
CA HIS A 202 -5.17 -3.83 2.59
C HIS A 202 -5.63 -4.91 3.59
N ALA A 203 -4.81 -5.94 3.76
CA ALA A 203 -5.05 -6.95 4.78
C ALA A 203 -4.77 -6.34 6.15
N MET A 204 -5.80 -6.21 6.99
CA MET A 204 -5.76 -5.49 8.26
C MET A 204 -5.86 -6.41 9.48
N SER A 205 -6.47 -7.59 9.32
CA SER A 205 -6.70 -8.54 10.41
C SER A 205 -5.81 -9.78 10.38
N ILE A 206 -5.58 -10.31 11.59
CA ILE A 206 -4.97 -11.63 11.76
C ILE A 206 -5.82 -12.73 11.11
N ASP A 207 -7.15 -12.57 11.08
CA ASP A 207 -8.06 -13.54 10.49
C ASP A 207 -7.83 -13.66 8.99
N ALA A 208 -7.68 -12.53 8.27
CA ALA A 208 -7.28 -12.53 6.86
C ALA A 208 -5.88 -13.13 6.64
N ARG A 209 -4.94 -12.86 7.56
CA ARG A 209 -3.56 -13.37 7.48
C ARG A 209 -3.45 -14.89 7.70
N VAL A 210 -4.21 -15.45 8.65
CA VAL A 210 -4.16 -16.87 9.01
C VAL A 210 -4.67 -17.76 7.87
N VAL A 211 -5.68 -17.30 7.13
CA VAL A 211 -6.23 -18.00 5.96
C VAL A 211 -5.14 -18.33 4.92
N ARG A 212 -4.13 -17.47 4.76
CA ARG A 212 -2.99 -17.70 3.84
C ARG A 212 -2.12 -18.87 4.27
N ASN A 213 -1.77 -18.97 5.56
CA ASN A 213 -0.83 -19.97 6.05
C ASN A 213 -1.37 -21.42 5.98
N GLY A 214 -2.69 -21.60 5.85
CA GLY A 214 -3.33 -22.90 5.60
C GLY A 214 -3.38 -23.31 4.12
N GLY A 215 -3.13 -22.40 3.18
CA GLY A 215 -3.20 -22.65 1.74
C GLY A 215 -1.84 -22.97 1.13
N LYS A 216 -1.61 -24.21 0.70
CA LYS A 216 -0.41 -24.61 -0.08
C LYS A 216 -0.43 -24.11 -1.55
N GLY A 217 -0.96 -22.91 -1.81
CA GLY A 217 -1.04 -22.29 -3.15
C GLY A 217 0.07 -21.25 -3.33
N LYS A 218 0.77 -21.26 -4.46
CA LYS A 218 2.10 -20.64 -4.60
C LYS A 218 2.13 -19.13 -4.87
N GLU A 219 1.02 -18.41 -5.06
CA GLU A 219 1.07 -17.02 -5.54
C GLU A 219 -0.06 -16.12 -4.97
N ILE A 220 -0.13 -16.03 -3.63
CA ILE A 220 -1.02 -15.07 -2.93
C ILE A 220 -0.17 -13.94 -2.35
N PHE A 221 -0.52 -12.69 -2.69
CA PHE A 221 0.15 -11.48 -2.22
C PHE A 221 -0.78 -10.65 -1.33
N LEU A 222 -0.24 -10.07 -0.26
CA LEU A 222 -0.95 -9.21 0.70
C LEU A 222 -0.19 -7.89 0.86
N ILE A 223 -0.92 -6.76 0.91
CA ILE A 223 -0.40 -5.52 1.50
C ILE A 223 -0.84 -5.49 2.96
N GLU A 224 0.12 -5.42 3.87
CA GLU A 224 -0.15 -5.15 5.28
C GLU A 224 -0.09 -3.63 5.50
N ASN A 225 -1.22 -3.01 5.83
CA ASN A 225 -1.28 -1.60 6.23
C ASN A 225 -1.07 -1.42 7.76
N SER A 226 -0.88 -2.52 8.49
CA SER A 226 -0.92 -2.56 9.96
C SER A 226 0.42 -2.37 10.69
N TYR A 227 1.46 -1.85 10.03
CA TYR A 227 2.77 -1.69 10.68
C TYR A 227 2.81 -0.60 11.76
N TRP A 228 1.78 0.26 11.81
CA TRP A 228 1.55 1.21 12.89
C TRP A 228 0.53 0.63 13.89
N LYS A 229 1.00 -0.03 14.96
CA LYS A 229 0.12 -0.53 16.04
C LYS A 229 -0.29 0.60 17.01
N GLU A 230 -1.56 0.50 17.43
CA GLU A 230 -2.22 1.13 18.58
C GLU A 230 -2.31 2.67 18.63
N LYS A 231 -3.34 3.22 17.97
CA LYS A 231 -4.18 4.23 18.61
C LYS A 231 -5.65 3.85 18.40
N THR A 232 -6.34 3.55 19.49
CA THR A 232 -7.80 3.59 19.59
C THR A 232 -8.29 5.03 19.34
N THR A 233 -8.21 5.51 18.10
CA THR A 233 -8.73 6.83 17.71
C THR A 233 -10.24 6.89 17.79
N CYS A 234 -10.93 5.74 17.74
CA CYS A 234 -12.38 5.67 17.84
C CYS A 234 -12.92 5.68 19.29
N SER A 235 -12.12 5.48 20.34
CA SER A 235 -12.65 5.23 21.70
C SER A 235 -12.23 6.26 22.77
N ASN A 236 -11.42 7.27 22.45
CA ASN A 236 -10.88 8.12 23.50
C ASN A 236 -11.85 9.25 23.91
N ARG A 237 -12.23 9.22 25.19
CA ARG A 237 -13.08 10.15 25.95
C ARG A 237 -12.50 11.56 26.14
N LEU A 238 -11.58 11.99 25.27
CA LEU A 238 -11.00 13.32 25.27
C LEU A 238 -11.43 14.04 23.98
N TRP A 239 -12.40 14.93 24.10
CA TRP A 239 -12.93 15.79 23.03
C TRP A 239 -11.90 16.81 22.47
N ILE A 240 -10.59 16.55 22.61
CA ILE A 240 -9.47 17.43 22.22
C ILE A 240 -8.34 16.62 21.57
N THR A 241 -8.64 15.69 20.65
CA THR A 241 -7.73 15.34 19.52
C THR A 241 -8.47 14.63 18.37
N VAL A 242 -9.71 15.04 18.11
CA VAL A 242 -10.30 14.95 16.76
C VAL A 242 -10.44 16.40 16.35
N LEU A 243 -9.39 16.93 15.71
CA LEU A 243 -9.44 18.27 15.15
C LEU A 243 -10.66 18.32 14.21
N LEU A 244 -11.55 19.25 14.51
CA LEU A 244 -12.83 19.54 13.85
C LEU A 244 -12.81 19.15 12.35
N GLY A 245 -13.46 18.04 12.00
CA GLY A 245 -13.87 17.76 10.62
C GLY A 245 -13.32 16.51 9.92
N GLN A 246 -12.45 15.69 10.53
CA GLN A 246 -12.03 14.44 9.88
C GLN A 246 -13.14 13.37 9.94
N LYS A 247 -13.73 13.06 8.77
CA LYS A 247 -14.64 11.92 8.54
C LYS A 247 -13.81 10.63 8.40
N VAL A 248 -14.35 9.50 8.85
CA VAL A 248 -13.73 8.19 8.66
C VAL A 248 -13.58 7.90 7.16
N VAL A 249 -12.35 7.82 6.70
CA VAL A 249 -11.98 7.21 5.42
C VAL A 249 -11.94 5.70 5.70
N GLY A 250 -12.63 4.86 4.90
CA GLY A 250 -12.45 3.40 5.02
C GLY A 250 -10.95 3.13 4.89
N GLU A 251 -10.27 2.50 5.85
CA GLU A 251 -10.49 1.16 6.37
C GLU A 251 -9.89 1.00 7.79
N PRO A 252 -10.65 1.21 8.87
CA PRO A 252 -10.28 0.68 10.18
C PRO A 252 -10.98 -0.66 10.40
N VAL A 253 -10.30 -1.76 10.04
CA VAL A 253 -10.52 -3.05 10.72
C VAL A 253 -9.57 -3.06 11.90
N VAL A 254 -10.11 -2.85 13.10
CA VAL A 254 -9.30 -2.87 14.34
C VAL A 254 -8.93 -4.31 14.65
N SER A 255 -7.67 -4.68 14.42
CA SER A 255 -7.13 -5.95 14.87
C SER A 255 -6.49 -5.80 16.24
N GLY A 256 -7.08 -6.49 17.23
CA GLY A 256 -6.40 -6.74 18.50
C GLY A 256 -5.43 -7.90 18.33
N LEU A 257 -4.16 -7.71 18.73
CA LEU A 257 -3.42 -8.66 19.60
C LEU A 257 -1.96 -8.24 19.86
N VAL A 258 -1.60 -8.45 21.12
CA VAL A 258 -0.32 -8.77 21.79
C VAL A 258 0.96 -8.73 20.93
N LEU A 259 1.95 -8.06 21.51
CA LEU A 259 3.33 -7.90 21.06
C LEU A 259 4.02 -9.25 20.79
N ASN A 260 4.58 -9.41 19.60
CA ASN A 260 5.86 -10.10 19.45
C ASN A 260 6.71 -9.48 18.33
N ASN A 261 8.02 -9.53 18.57
CA ASN A 261 9.07 -8.86 17.81
C ASN A 261 9.47 -9.66 16.57
N SER A 262 8.95 -9.32 15.39
CA SER A 262 9.48 -9.76 14.10
C SER A 262 9.12 -8.70 13.07
N GLY A 263 10.06 -7.89 12.55
CA GLY A 263 11.11 -8.34 11.63
C GLY A 263 10.57 -8.23 10.21
N LEU A 264 10.36 -7.00 9.73
CA LEU A 264 9.80 -6.70 8.42
C LEU A 264 10.82 -6.90 7.29
N TRP A 265 10.32 -7.24 6.10
CA TRP A 265 10.77 -6.90 4.73
C TRP A 265 10.97 -8.09 3.76
N ASP A 266 10.32 -7.99 2.57
CA ASP A 266 10.24 -8.96 1.45
C ASP A 266 11.02 -8.43 0.22
N PRO A 267 11.73 -9.30 -0.54
CA PRO A 267 12.99 -8.96 -1.18
C PRO A 267 12.99 -8.89 -2.72
N ARG A 268 12.07 -8.16 -3.40
CA ARG A 268 11.99 -8.27 -4.88
C ARG A 268 11.72 -7.02 -5.74
N LEU A 269 11.71 -5.80 -5.22
CA LEU A 269 11.22 -4.64 -6.00
C LEU A 269 12.23 -4.13 -7.06
N ARG A 270 11.77 -4.03 -8.32
CA ARG A 270 12.58 -3.96 -9.56
C ARG A 270 12.79 -2.58 -10.19
N HIS A 271 12.31 -1.44 -9.69
CA HIS A 271 12.64 -0.11 -10.27
C HIS A 271 12.61 1.03 -9.21
N CYS A 272 13.43 2.06 -9.43
CA CYS A 272 13.96 3.02 -8.44
C CYS A 272 13.28 4.41 -8.42
N SER A 273 13.57 5.17 -7.36
CA SER A 273 13.42 6.63 -7.17
C SER A 273 13.94 7.01 -5.76
N LYS A 274 13.92 8.25 -5.27
CA LYS A 274 14.76 8.76 -4.16
C LYS A 274 14.04 9.82 -3.30
N VAL A 275 14.32 9.96 -2.00
CA VAL A 275 14.94 11.16 -1.34
C VAL A 275 14.80 11.17 0.20
N CYS A 276 15.91 11.54 0.85
CA CYS A 276 16.15 11.79 2.27
C CYS A 276 15.63 13.17 2.74
N GLN A 277 15.32 13.31 4.04
CA GLN A 277 15.42 14.60 4.73
C GLN A 277 16.09 14.46 6.11
N GLU A 278 16.97 15.43 6.39
CA GLU A 278 17.85 15.52 7.55
C GLU A 278 17.12 15.93 8.84
N SER A 279 17.60 15.43 9.99
CA SER A 279 17.55 16.21 11.22
C SER A 279 18.94 16.20 11.87
N SER A 280 19.59 17.36 11.84
CA SER A 280 20.82 17.67 12.56
C SER A 280 20.62 17.49 14.07
N TYR A 281 21.28 16.50 14.66
CA TYR A 281 21.41 16.37 16.11
C TYR A 281 22.68 17.09 16.56
N GLN A 282 22.55 18.31 17.06
CA GLN A 282 23.60 18.95 17.85
C GLN A 282 23.54 18.39 19.27
N GLY A 283 24.56 17.63 19.65
CA GLY A 283 24.79 17.27 21.04
C GLY A 283 25.44 18.43 21.80
N SER A 284 25.08 18.57 23.08
CA SER A 284 25.98 19.13 24.08
C SER A 284 25.95 18.25 25.33
N ARG A 285 27.11 17.69 25.64
CA ARG A 285 27.47 17.10 26.93
C ARG A 285 27.50 18.20 27.99
N THR A 286 26.92 17.94 29.15
CA THR A 286 27.57 17.89 30.48
C THR A 286 26.66 17.12 31.42
#